data_AF-A0A327M6T3-F1
#
_entry.id   AF-A0A327M6T3-F1
#
_cell.length_a   1.000
_cell.length_b   1.000
_cell.length_c   1.000
_cell.angle_alpha   90.00
_cell.angle_beta   90.00
_cell.angle_gamma   90.00
#
_symmetry.space_group_name_H-M   'P 1'
#
loop_
_entity.id
_entity.type
_entity.pdbx_description
1 polymer ?
#
loop_
_entity_poly.entity_id
_entity_poly.type
_entity_poly.pdbx_seq_one_letter_code
_entity_poly.pdbx_strand_id
1 'polypeptide(L)'
;MQHDICRIAANPSAHRHAEARGCSPSPMPRAAAPGRTSTLSQPRFDLADLVRRSQAMARGAGLGGFAGPPDVGALREVPEFGSNPGQLRMLDYVPDGLPPGAPLVLVLHGCGQTAAGYDRGSGWSQLAARHGFALLFPEQRPANNPNRCFNWFEPGDTRREGGEAASIAQMLEAMLARHRLDPARVFVTGLSAGGAMASAMLATHPERFAAGAIIAGLPYGAAQSIPEAFEAMATGRPRPAAAWAEAVRHASPHRGPWPRLSIWQGSADATVRPVNAEQILAQWLGLHGPAIAAEAESAPGPGHRLRLWRGPDGRPLLELHLIEGMGHGVPIAPGTAAPASGEPPLGEAGPYMLDVGIASTAAIAGFFGLVGATPAAGGAAGPAPGPAAPGLLGRLDPRPLLHRLLRATGLLDR
;
A
#
# COMPACT_ATOMS: atom_id res chain seq x y z
N MET A 1 52.46 15.34 22.65
CA MET A 1 52.58 15.67 24.08
C MET A 1 51.21 16.14 24.52
N GLN A 2 50.27 15.33 25.03
CA GLN A 2 50.29 14.21 25.96
C GLN A 2 50.85 14.58 27.33
N HIS A 3 49.93 14.85 28.27
CA HIS A 3 49.93 14.64 29.73
C HIS A 3 48.54 15.11 30.23
N ASP A 4 47.66 14.20 30.64
CA ASP A 4 47.48 13.62 32.00
C ASP A 4 46.50 14.46 32.84
N ILE A 5 45.26 14.01 33.10
CA ILE A 5 44.76 12.99 34.06
C ILE A 5 44.92 13.40 35.54
N CYS A 6 43.76 13.54 36.22
CA CYS A 6 43.38 13.19 37.61
C CYS A 6 42.24 14.14 38.04
N ARG A 7 40.94 13.78 38.15
CA ARG A 7 40.17 12.71 38.80
C ARG A 7 40.13 12.80 40.34
N ILE A 8 38.91 12.58 40.89
CA ILE A 8 38.50 12.26 42.29
C ILE A 8 38.08 13.50 43.12
N ALA A 9 36.95 13.58 43.84
CA ALA A 9 35.74 12.76 44.02
C ALA A 9 34.68 13.58 44.78
N ALA A 10 33.44 13.10 44.76
CA ALA A 10 32.31 13.58 45.56
C ALA A 10 32.31 13.02 47.00
N ASN A 11 31.79 13.79 47.97
CA ASN A 11 30.80 13.34 48.98
C ASN A 11 30.27 14.52 49.85
N PRO A 12 29.19 14.39 50.67
CA PRO A 12 28.12 15.37 50.77
C PRO A 12 27.85 15.84 52.22
N SER A 13 26.74 16.56 52.40
CA SER A 13 25.96 16.78 53.64
C SER A 13 26.48 17.78 54.69
N ALA A 14 25.69 18.84 54.96
CA ALA A 14 24.84 18.96 56.15
C ALA A 14 24.34 20.41 56.41
N HIS A 15 23.02 20.50 56.67
CA HIS A 15 22.18 21.52 57.32
C HIS A 15 22.83 22.68 58.13
N ARG A 16 22.28 23.90 57.99
CA ARG A 16 21.38 24.53 59.00
C ARG A 16 20.82 25.93 58.62
N HIS A 17 19.68 26.21 59.26
CA HIS A 17 18.76 27.36 59.21
C HIS A 17 19.33 28.75 59.55
N ALA A 18 18.70 29.81 59.00
CA ALA A 18 18.48 31.08 59.68
C ALA A 18 17.25 31.83 59.12
N GLU A 19 16.26 32.08 59.98
CA GLU A 19 15.15 33.03 59.80
C GLU A 19 15.39 34.27 60.68
N ALA A 20 15.02 35.48 60.21
CA ALA A 20 14.50 36.57 61.06
C ALA A 20 13.83 37.71 60.25
N ARG A 21 12.52 37.92 60.51
CA ARG A 21 11.77 39.18 60.83
C ARG A 21 12.14 40.46 60.03
N GLY A 22 11.26 41.27 59.44
CA GLY A 22 9.84 41.57 59.63
C GLY A 22 9.66 43.08 59.80
N CYS A 23 9.00 43.80 58.88
CA CYS A 23 8.49 45.17 59.06
C CYS A 23 7.45 45.54 57.97
N SER A 24 6.33 46.14 58.37
CA SER A 24 5.31 46.77 57.51
C SER A 24 4.63 47.92 58.27
N PRO A 25 4.21 49.02 57.61
CA PRO A 25 2.78 49.40 57.65
C PRO A 25 2.18 50.03 56.36
N SER A 26 0.84 49.96 56.30
CA SER A 26 -0.27 50.21 55.31
C SER A 26 -0.47 51.64 54.70
N PRO A 27 -1.56 51.96 53.92
CA PRO A 27 -2.21 51.32 52.73
C PRO A 27 -2.65 52.30 51.57
N MET A 28 -3.20 51.70 50.48
CA MET A 28 -4.08 52.21 49.35
C MET A 28 -3.39 52.71 48.05
N PRO A 29 -4.01 52.58 46.84
CA PRO A 29 -5.36 52.12 46.51
C PRO A 29 -5.44 50.89 45.56
N ARG A 30 -6.65 50.31 45.45
CA ARG A 30 -7.04 49.20 44.58
C ARG A 30 -6.63 49.41 43.11
N ALA A 31 -5.75 48.55 42.61
CA ALA A 31 -5.57 48.31 41.17
C ALA A 31 -6.44 47.13 40.71
N ALA A 32 -7.05 47.30 39.54
CA ALA A 32 -8.00 46.41 38.92
C ALA A 32 -7.42 45.00 38.66
N ALA A 33 -8.31 43.99 38.73
CA ALA A 33 -8.00 42.60 38.42
C ALA A 33 -7.37 42.45 37.03
N PRO A 34 -6.27 41.69 36.86
CA PRO A 34 -5.81 41.31 35.54
C PRO A 34 -6.83 40.35 34.93
N GLY A 35 -7.36 40.73 33.78
CA GLY A 35 -8.32 39.96 33.00
C GLY A 35 -7.81 38.56 32.70
N ARG A 36 -8.75 37.62 32.67
CA ARG A 36 -8.53 36.23 32.24
C ARG A 36 -7.84 36.26 30.87
N THR A 37 -6.54 35.99 30.84
CA THR A 37 -5.85 35.62 29.61
C THR A 37 -6.46 34.30 29.16
N SER A 38 -7.24 34.33 28.09
CA SER A 38 -7.66 33.14 27.38
C SER A 38 -6.40 32.42 26.90
N THR A 39 -5.99 31.39 27.63
CA THR A 39 -5.16 30.34 27.06
C THR A 39 -5.94 29.78 25.89
N LEU A 40 -5.53 30.14 24.67
CA LEU A 40 -5.93 29.44 23.45
C LEU A 40 -5.52 27.98 23.66
N SER A 41 -6.48 27.16 24.06
CA SER A 41 -6.34 25.72 24.08
C SER A 41 -5.95 25.33 22.67
N GLN A 42 -4.73 24.83 22.48
CA GLN A 42 -4.38 24.17 21.24
C GLN A 42 -5.45 23.10 20.97
N PRO A 43 -5.90 22.93 19.71
CA PRO A 43 -6.89 21.93 19.40
C PRO A 43 -6.29 20.58 19.77
N ARG A 44 -6.86 19.92 20.78
CA ARG A 44 -6.59 18.50 21.03
C ARG A 44 -7.05 17.77 19.78
N PHE A 45 -6.11 17.19 19.05
CA PHE A 45 -6.40 16.28 17.96
C PHE A 45 -7.17 15.09 18.53
N ASP A 46 -8.49 15.06 18.31
CA ASP A 46 -9.32 13.91 18.62
C ASP A 46 -9.14 12.87 17.50
N LEU A 47 -8.36 11.86 17.81
CA LEU A 47 -8.02 10.73 16.94
C LEU A 47 -9.27 9.99 16.41
N ALA A 48 -10.32 9.92 17.23
CA ALA A 48 -11.57 9.30 16.84
C ALA A 48 -12.35 10.21 15.87
N ASP A 49 -12.17 11.53 15.95
CA ASP A 49 -12.83 12.48 15.06
C ASP A 49 -12.20 12.52 13.67
N LEU A 50 -10.88 12.31 13.54
CA LEU A 50 -10.23 12.20 12.24
C LEU A 50 -10.61 10.92 11.48
N VAL A 51 -10.69 9.78 12.19
CA VAL A 51 -11.19 8.51 11.63
C VAL A 51 -12.68 8.63 11.29
N ARG A 52 -13.48 9.29 12.12
CA ARG A 52 -14.88 9.61 11.78
C ARG A 52 -14.97 10.54 10.57
N ARG A 53 -14.07 11.51 10.39
CA ARG A 53 -14.07 12.45 9.27
C ARG A 53 -13.65 11.80 7.95
N SER A 54 -12.65 10.91 7.96
CA SER A 54 -12.29 10.13 6.77
C SER A 54 -13.43 9.18 6.38
N GLN A 55 -14.11 8.57 7.35
CA GLN A 55 -15.31 7.76 7.11
C GLN A 55 -16.55 8.60 6.73
N ALA A 56 -16.69 9.83 7.24
CA ALA A 56 -17.80 10.72 6.91
C ALA A 56 -17.68 11.26 5.48
N MET A 57 -16.48 11.46 4.97
CA MET A 57 -16.25 11.75 3.54
C MET A 57 -16.66 10.55 2.66
N ALA A 58 -16.43 9.32 3.11
CA ALA A 58 -16.92 8.11 2.44
C ALA A 58 -18.45 7.95 2.53
N ARG A 59 -19.09 8.43 3.62
CA ARG A 59 -20.55 8.45 3.79
C ARG A 59 -21.25 9.60 3.06
N GLY A 60 -20.58 10.74 2.86
CA GLY A 60 -21.08 11.90 2.12
C GLY A 60 -21.33 11.63 0.63
N ALA A 61 -20.78 10.53 0.11
CA ALA A 61 -21.08 9.98 -1.21
C ALA A 61 -22.35 9.08 -1.26
N GLY A 62 -23.17 9.06 -0.20
CA GLY A 62 -24.48 8.37 -0.21
C GLY A 62 -24.44 6.85 -0.02
N LEU A 63 -23.37 6.29 0.53
CA LEU A 63 -23.22 4.84 0.73
C LEU A 63 -23.61 4.43 2.16
N GLY A 64 -24.85 3.99 2.32
CA GLY A 64 -25.38 3.39 3.54
C GLY A 64 -24.61 2.13 3.93
N GLY A 65 -24.36 1.98 5.24
CA GLY A 65 -23.69 0.81 5.79
C GLY A 65 -24.52 -0.45 5.63
N PHE A 66 -23.98 -1.45 4.94
CA PHE A 66 -24.53 -2.80 4.97
C PHE A 66 -24.08 -3.50 6.26
N ALA A 67 -24.92 -3.41 7.29
CA ALA A 67 -24.95 -4.40 8.37
C ALA A 67 -25.83 -5.57 7.92
N GLY A 68 -25.28 -6.43 7.04
CA GLY A 68 -25.86 -7.73 6.69
C GLY A 68 -24.99 -8.86 7.24
N PRO A 69 -25.53 -10.08 7.45
CA PRO A 69 -24.71 -11.24 7.77
C PRO A 69 -23.66 -11.48 6.65
N PRO A 70 -22.45 -11.99 6.96
CA PRO A 70 -21.42 -12.20 5.96
C PRO A 70 -21.88 -13.27 4.98
N ASP A 71 -22.23 -12.82 3.78
CA ASP A 71 -22.43 -13.67 2.61
C ASP A 71 -21.08 -14.32 2.27
N VAL A 72 -20.91 -15.58 2.67
CA VAL A 72 -19.75 -16.43 2.36
C VAL A 72 -19.81 -16.88 0.89
N GLY A 73 -19.82 -15.91 -0.02
CA GLY A 73 -19.60 -16.19 -1.43
C GLY A 73 -18.25 -16.86 -1.60
N ALA A 74 -18.22 -18.07 -2.17
CA ALA A 74 -17.07 -18.90 -2.54
C ALA A 74 -15.99 -19.23 -1.47
N LEU A 75 -15.72 -18.36 -0.50
CA LEU A 75 -14.70 -18.52 0.52
C LEU A 75 -15.18 -19.44 1.64
N ARG A 76 -14.29 -20.31 2.11
CA ARG A 76 -14.52 -21.21 3.23
C ARG A 76 -13.71 -20.76 4.44
N GLU A 77 -14.33 -20.71 5.62
CA GLU A 77 -13.59 -20.50 6.87
C GLU A 77 -12.86 -21.77 7.32
N VAL A 78 -11.61 -21.61 7.72
CA VAL A 78 -10.76 -22.67 8.26
C VAL A 78 -10.46 -22.34 9.72
N PRO A 79 -11.11 -23.00 10.69
CA PRO A 79 -10.93 -22.70 12.11
C PRO A 79 -9.59 -23.22 12.67
N GLU A 80 -9.02 -24.25 12.05
CA GLU A 80 -7.84 -24.97 12.55
C GLU A 80 -6.69 -24.93 11.53
N PHE A 81 -5.66 -24.14 11.85
CA PHE A 81 -4.47 -23.94 11.01
C PHE A 81 -3.16 -23.81 11.80
N GLY A 82 -3.18 -24.07 13.10
CA GLY A 82 -2.01 -23.99 13.98
C GLY A 82 -2.07 -22.79 14.93
N SER A 83 -0.89 -22.28 15.31
CA SER A 83 -0.79 -21.16 16.25
C SER A 83 -1.40 -19.88 15.66
N ASN A 84 -2.10 -19.12 16.49
CA ASN A 84 -2.78 -17.90 16.04
C ASN A 84 -2.61 -16.74 17.05
N PRO A 85 -1.38 -16.26 17.29
CA PRO A 85 -1.12 -15.22 18.28
C PRO A 85 -1.79 -13.87 17.93
N GLY A 86 -1.96 -13.56 16.64
CA GLY A 86 -2.71 -12.39 16.17
C GLY A 86 -4.24 -12.58 16.17
N GLN A 87 -4.73 -13.75 16.59
CA GLN A 87 -6.16 -14.07 16.69
C GLN A 87 -6.97 -13.75 15.43
N LEU A 88 -6.41 -13.98 14.25
CA LEU A 88 -7.05 -13.72 12.96
C LEU A 88 -7.99 -14.87 12.58
N ARG A 89 -8.95 -14.61 11.69
CA ARG A 89 -9.71 -15.68 11.01
C ARG A 89 -8.96 -16.08 9.74
N MET A 90 -9.00 -17.36 9.39
CA MET A 90 -8.49 -17.85 8.11
C MET A 90 -9.67 -18.18 7.21
N LEU A 91 -9.73 -17.59 6.02
CA LEU A 91 -10.61 -18.02 4.95
C LEU A 91 -9.76 -18.46 3.76
N ASP A 92 -10.24 -19.43 2.98
CA ASP A 92 -9.59 -19.88 1.76
C ASP A 92 -10.55 -20.00 0.58
N TYR A 93 -9.98 -20.00 -0.62
CA TYR A 93 -10.65 -20.45 -1.83
C TYR A 93 -9.70 -21.38 -2.59
N VAL A 94 -10.16 -22.60 -2.82
CA VAL A 94 -9.41 -23.63 -3.53
C VAL A 94 -10.31 -24.13 -4.66
N PRO A 95 -9.97 -23.90 -5.93
CA PRO A 95 -10.74 -24.43 -7.06
C PRO A 95 -10.91 -25.96 -6.97
N ASP A 96 -12.06 -26.46 -7.41
CA ASP A 96 -12.29 -27.89 -7.50
C ASP A 96 -11.28 -28.54 -8.45
N GLY A 97 -10.75 -29.69 -8.04
CA GLY A 97 -9.77 -30.43 -8.85
C GLY A 97 -8.39 -29.78 -8.96
N LEU A 98 -8.06 -28.78 -8.12
CA LEU A 98 -6.74 -28.14 -8.11
C LEU A 98 -5.62 -29.19 -7.95
N PRO A 99 -4.66 -29.29 -8.89
CA PRO A 99 -3.61 -30.29 -8.83
C PRO A 99 -2.56 -29.95 -7.76
N PRO A 100 -1.84 -30.96 -7.23
CA PRO A 100 -0.63 -30.71 -6.44
C PRO A 100 0.38 -29.85 -7.20
N GLY A 101 1.13 -29.02 -6.48
CA GLY A 101 2.08 -28.06 -7.06
C GLY A 101 1.43 -26.79 -7.63
N ALA A 102 0.14 -26.55 -7.36
CA ALA A 102 -0.52 -25.31 -7.73
C ALA A 102 -0.01 -24.11 -6.90
N PRO A 103 -0.10 -22.87 -7.43
CA PRO A 103 0.30 -21.66 -6.70
C PRO A 103 -0.64 -21.29 -5.56
N LEU A 104 -0.15 -20.43 -4.66
CA LEU A 104 -0.93 -19.82 -3.58
C LEU A 104 -0.81 -18.29 -3.62
N VAL A 105 -1.92 -17.57 -3.50
CA VAL A 105 -1.91 -16.12 -3.29
C VAL A 105 -2.54 -15.79 -1.93
N LEU A 106 -1.77 -15.13 -1.09
CA LEU A 106 -2.22 -14.47 0.13
C LEU A 106 -2.83 -13.11 -0.21
N VAL A 107 -4.09 -12.88 0.15
CA VAL A 107 -4.84 -11.66 -0.18
C VAL A 107 -5.31 -10.97 1.11
N LEU A 108 -4.87 -9.74 1.32
CA LEU A 108 -5.07 -8.98 2.55
C LEU A 108 -5.98 -7.76 2.32
N HIS A 109 -7.14 -7.75 2.98
CA HIS A 109 -8.12 -6.68 2.85
C HIS A 109 -7.68 -5.36 3.52
N GLY A 110 -8.30 -4.24 3.15
CA GLY A 110 -8.11 -2.95 3.81
C GLY A 110 -8.99 -2.77 5.05
N CYS A 111 -8.79 -1.64 5.76
CA CYS A 111 -9.60 -1.28 6.92
C CYS A 111 -11.11 -1.26 6.59
N GLY A 112 -11.92 -1.76 7.51
CA GLY A 112 -13.38 -1.79 7.42
C GLY A 112 -13.95 -2.85 6.49
N GLN A 113 -13.09 -3.57 5.75
CA GLN A 113 -13.49 -4.63 4.84
C GLN A 113 -13.48 -6.01 5.54
N THR A 114 -14.07 -6.99 4.86
CA THR A 114 -14.01 -8.42 5.19
C THR A 114 -13.28 -9.13 4.05
N ALA A 115 -12.81 -10.36 4.31
CA ALA A 115 -12.21 -11.20 3.27
C ALA A 115 -13.16 -11.40 2.08
N ALA A 116 -14.41 -11.80 2.36
CA ALA A 116 -15.42 -12.03 1.33
C ALA A 116 -15.80 -10.75 0.56
N GLY A 117 -15.90 -9.60 1.24
CA GLY A 117 -16.18 -8.32 0.58
C GLY A 117 -15.02 -7.86 -0.30
N TYR A 118 -13.78 -8.07 0.15
CA TYR A 118 -12.59 -7.76 -0.65
C TYR A 118 -12.48 -8.68 -1.87
N ASP A 119 -12.72 -9.98 -1.71
CA ASP A 119 -12.71 -10.94 -2.82
C ASP A 119 -13.77 -10.61 -3.88
N ARG A 120 -15.02 -10.34 -3.47
CA ARG A 120 -16.10 -9.92 -4.39
C ARG A 120 -15.71 -8.70 -5.21
N GLY A 121 -15.15 -7.69 -4.56
CA GLY A 121 -14.79 -6.44 -5.22
C GLY A 121 -13.56 -6.57 -6.13
N SER A 122 -12.55 -7.34 -5.72
CA SER A 122 -11.29 -7.48 -6.46
C SER A 122 -11.29 -8.60 -7.51
N GLY A 123 -12.17 -9.60 -7.37
CA GLY A 123 -12.30 -10.72 -8.30
C GLY A 123 -11.18 -11.77 -8.21
N TRP A 124 -10.48 -11.88 -7.07
CA TRP A 124 -9.39 -12.86 -6.92
C TRP A 124 -9.88 -14.31 -7.07
N SER A 125 -10.99 -14.70 -6.44
CA SER A 125 -11.57 -16.05 -6.57
C SER A 125 -12.01 -16.37 -7.99
N GLN A 126 -12.59 -15.38 -8.70
CA GLN A 126 -12.94 -15.51 -10.11
C GLN A 126 -11.69 -15.80 -10.97
N LEU A 127 -10.57 -15.15 -10.68
CA LEU A 127 -9.32 -15.37 -11.40
C LEU A 127 -8.67 -16.71 -11.04
N ALA A 128 -8.70 -17.08 -9.75
CA ALA A 128 -8.22 -18.36 -9.26
C ALA A 128 -8.96 -19.55 -9.90
N ALA A 129 -10.28 -19.45 -10.05
CA ALA A 129 -11.12 -20.44 -10.72
C ALA A 129 -10.70 -20.66 -12.18
N ARG A 130 -10.32 -19.58 -12.88
CA ARG A 130 -9.96 -19.60 -14.31
C ARG A 130 -8.57 -20.15 -14.56
N HIS A 131 -7.59 -19.80 -13.71
CA HIS A 131 -6.18 -20.07 -13.98
C HIS A 131 -5.53 -21.09 -13.02
N GLY A 132 -6.30 -21.65 -12.08
CA GLY A 132 -5.87 -22.80 -11.29
C GLY A 132 -4.80 -22.45 -10.25
N PHE A 133 -5.16 -21.61 -9.28
CA PHE A 133 -4.35 -21.35 -8.09
C PHE A 133 -5.24 -21.23 -6.85
N ALA A 134 -4.66 -21.46 -5.67
CA ALA A 134 -5.36 -21.33 -4.39
C ALA A 134 -5.23 -19.90 -3.83
N LEU A 135 -6.18 -19.52 -2.98
CA LEU A 135 -6.19 -18.24 -2.28
C LEU A 135 -6.28 -18.45 -0.77
N LEU A 136 -5.54 -17.62 -0.03
CA LEU A 136 -5.61 -17.49 1.41
C LEU A 136 -6.02 -16.05 1.76
N PHE A 137 -7.06 -15.91 2.56
CA PHE A 137 -7.58 -14.64 3.06
C PHE A 137 -7.61 -14.62 4.59
N PRO A 138 -6.55 -14.11 5.24
CA PRO A 138 -6.64 -13.74 6.64
C PRO A 138 -7.65 -12.59 6.79
N GLU A 139 -8.51 -12.68 7.80
CA GLU A 139 -9.46 -11.62 8.11
C GLU A 139 -9.25 -11.10 9.53
N GLN A 140 -9.17 -9.77 9.63
CA GLN A 140 -9.09 -9.08 10.90
C GLN A 140 -10.42 -9.09 11.66
N ARG A 141 -10.33 -9.18 13.00
CA ARG A 141 -11.47 -9.13 13.90
C ARG A 141 -11.64 -7.75 14.54
N PRO A 142 -12.90 -7.28 14.71
CA PRO A 142 -13.20 -6.08 15.49
C PRO A 142 -12.64 -6.09 16.91
N ALA A 143 -12.49 -7.29 17.50
CA ALA A 143 -11.93 -7.47 18.85
C ALA A 143 -10.44 -7.10 18.93
N ASN A 144 -9.69 -7.28 17.85
CA ASN A 144 -8.28 -6.91 17.76
C ASN A 144 -8.13 -5.45 17.35
N ASN A 145 -8.98 -5.01 16.42
CA ASN A 145 -9.03 -3.63 15.94
C ASN A 145 -10.47 -3.28 15.53
N PRO A 146 -11.14 -2.31 16.18
CA PRO A 146 -12.54 -1.98 15.89
C PRO A 146 -12.83 -1.59 14.43
N ASN A 147 -11.82 -1.09 13.71
CA ASN A 147 -11.91 -0.75 12.30
C ASN A 147 -11.56 -1.92 11.37
N ARG A 148 -11.34 -3.15 11.89
CA ARG A 148 -10.84 -4.31 11.13
C ARG A 148 -9.58 -3.99 10.31
N CYS A 149 -8.73 -3.09 10.80
CA CYS A 149 -7.43 -2.87 10.18
C CYS A 149 -6.44 -3.91 10.69
N PHE A 150 -5.58 -4.45 9.82
CA PHE A 150 -4.36 -5.10 10.27
C PHE A 150 -3.52 -4.10 11.08
N ASN A 151 -2.94 -4.54 12.20
CA ASN A 151 -2.18 -3.69 13.12
C ASN A 151 -0.72 -3.53 12.64
N TRP A 152 -0.55 -3.08 11.39
CA TRP A 152 0.76 -2.92 10.73
C TRP A 152 1.71 -1.92 11.42
N PHE A 153 1.18 -1.08 12.32
CA PHE A 153 1.93 -0.12 13.12
C PHE A 153 2.31 -0.66 14.49
N GLU A 154 1.84 -1.84 14.88
CA GLU A 154 2.17 -2.47 16.16
C GLU A 154 3.35 -3.44 15.97
N PRO A 155 4.50 -3.21 16.64
CA PRO A 155 5.65 -4.10 16.53
C PRO A 155 5.36 -5.54 16.97
N GLY A 156 4.39 -5.74 17.88
CA GLY A 156 3.97 -7.07 18.32
C GLY A 156 3.30 -7.89 17.22
N ASP A 157 2.65 -7.22 16.25
CA ASP A 157 1.88 -7.85 15.17
C ASP A 157 2.64 -7.98 13.86
N THR A 158 3.81 -7.35 13.75
CA THR A 158 4.59 -7.26 12.50
C THR A 158 6.00 -7.86 12.60
N ARG A 159 6.28 -8.59 13.69
CA ARG A 159 7.51 -9.37 13.85
C ARG A 159 7.30 -10.80 13.36
N ARG A 160 8.36 -11.44 12.89
CA ARG A 160 8.34 -12.81 12.34
C ARG A 160 7.63 -13.81 13.25
N GLU A 161 7.97 -13.82 14.53
CA GLU A 161 7.41 -14.74 15.53
C GLU A 161 6.28 -14.09 16.37
N GLY A 162 5.69 -12.97 15.93
CA GLY A 162 4.74 -12.17 16.69
C GLY A 162 3.39 -11.97 15.99
N GLY A 163 2.32 -11.96 16.81
CA GLY A 163 0.99 -11.46 16.48
C GLY A 163 0.45 -11.82 15.10
N GLU A 164 -0.08 -10.83 14.38
CA GLU A 164 -0.70 -11.02 13.06
C GLU A 164 0.22 -11.69 12.03
N ALA A 165 1.47 -11.25 11.90
CA ALA A 165 2.43 -11.82 10.94
C ALA A 165 2.71 -13.31 11.19
N ALA A 166 2.88 -13.71 12.45
CA ALA A 166 3.06 -15.12 12.80
C ALA A 166 1.78 -15.95 12.53
N SER A 167 0.59 -15.41 12.81
CA SER A 167 -0.67 -16.06 12.46
C SER A 167 -0.80 -16.29 10.95
N ILE A 168 -0.48 -15.28 10.13
CA ILE A 168 -0.54 -15.39 8.67
C ILE A 168 0.47 -16.42 8.16
N ALA A 169 1.67 -16.46 8.73
CA ALA A 169 2.66 -17.49 8.40
C ALA A 169 2.14 -18.92 8.71
N GLN A 170 1.46 -19.12 9.84
CA GLN A 170 0.84 -20.41 10.19
C GLN A 170 -0.26 -20.80 9.19
N MET A 171 -1.11 -19.83 8.78
CA MET A 171 -2.12 -20.06 7.75
C MET A 171 -1.52 -20.45 6.40
N LEU A 172 -0.41 -19.82 6.01
CA LEU A 172 0.34 -20.17 4.79
C LEU A 172 0.85 -21.62 4.85
N GLU A 173 1.53 -22.01 5.93
CA GLU A 173 2.02 -23.38 6.07
C GLU A 173 0.88 -24.41 6.06
N ALA A 174 -0.25 -24.08 6.70
CA ALA A 174 -1.43 -24.94 6.70
C ALA A 174 -1.99 -25.14 5.27
N MET A 175 -2.05 -24.08 4.46
CA MET A 175 -2.47 -24.16 3.06
C MET A 175 -1.52 -25.02 2.22
N LEU A 176 -0.21 -24.76 2.33
CA LEU A 176 0.82 -25.49 1.59
C LEU A 176 0.75 -26.99 1.88
N ALA A 177 0.67 -27.37 3.15
CA ALA A 177 0.61 -28.77 3.56
C ALA A 177 -0.70 -29.44 3.16
N ARG A 178 -1.85 -28.81 3.46
CA ARG A 178 -3.18 -29.40 3.25
C ARG A 178 -3.48 -29.65 1.78
N HIS A 179 -3.08 -28.73 0.91
CA HIS A 179 -3.41 -28.77 -0.51
C HIS A 179 -2.23 -29.20 -1.40
N ARG A 180 -1.07 -29.53 -0.82
CA ARG A 180 0.16 -29.91 -1.54
C ARG A 180 0.55 -28.86 -2.58
N LEU A 181 0.44 -27.59 -2.22
CA LEU A 181 0.74 -26.44 -3.09
C LEU A 181 2.25 -26.29 -3.26
N ASP A 182 2.67 -25.56 -4.30
CA ASP A 182 4.08 -25.32 -4.56
C ASP A 182 4.63 -24.20 -3.65
N PRO A 183 5.54 -24.51 -2.69
CA PRO A 183 6.11 -23.51 -1.79
C PRO A 183 6.98 -22.47 -2.51
N ALA A 184 7.42 -22.73 -3.75
CA ALA A 184 8.15 -21.76 -4.57
C ALA A 184 7.24 -20.80 -5.35
N ARG A 185 5.92 -21.02 -5.35
CA ARG A 185 4.93 -20.23 -6.09
C ARG A 185 3.87 -19.65 -5.16
N VAL A 186 4.35 -18.99 -4.12
CA VAL A 186 3.53 -18.28 -3.14
C VAL A 186 3.69 -16.77 -3.34
N PHE A 187 2.58 -16.06 -3.30
CA PHE A 187 2.50 -14.63 -3.57
C PHE A 187 1.68 -13.92 -2.50
N VAL A 188 1.86 -12.61 -2.35
CA VAL A 188 1.07 -11.81 -1.41
C VAL A 188 0.60 -10.51 -2.05
N THR A 189 -0.63 -10.09 -1.74
CA THR A 189 -1.16 -8.80 -2.15
C THR A 189 -2.05 -8.20 -1.07
N GLY A 190 -2.22 -6.88 -1.06
CA GLY A 190 -3.21 -6.24 -0.21
C GLY A 190 -3.41 -4.75 -0.47
N LEU A 191 -4.52 -4.23 0.05
CA LEU A 191 -4.89 -2.82 0.01
C LEU A 191 -4.64 -2.13 1.36
N SER A 192 -4.11 -0.91 1.36
CA SER A 192 -4.09 -0.04 2.55
C SER A 192 -3.39 -0.71 3.75
N ALA A 193 -4.06 -0.88 4.88
CA ALA A 193 -3.56 -1.66 6.02
C ALA A 193 -3.17 -3.10 5.63
N GLY A 194 -3.90 -3.75 4.73
CA GLY A 194 -3.51 -5.05 4.15
C GLY A 194 -2.29 -4.95 3.23
N GLY A 195 -2.10 -3.83 2.55
CA GLY A 195 -0.88 -3.55 1.78
C GLY A 195 0.34 -3.30 2.68
N ALA A 196 0.17 -2.62 3.80
CA ALA A 196 1.21 -2.48 4.82
C ALA A 196 1.54 -3.82 5.51
N MET A 197 0.53 -4.66 5.76
CA MET A 197 0.75 -6.02 6.26
C MET A 197 1.41 -6.91 5.20
N ALA A 198 1.11 -6.74 3.91
CA ALA A 198 1.84 -7.39 2.82
C ALA A 198 3.33 -7.01 2.85
N SER A 199 3.67 -5.72 3.04
CA SER A 199 5.06 -5.28 3.27
C SER A 199 5.70 -5.99 4.47
N ALA A 200 4.95 -6.16 5.58
CA ALA A 200 5.45 -6.87 6.75
C ALA A 200 5.70 -8.36 6.49
N MET A 201 4.80 -9.04 5.78
CA MET A 201 5.00 -10.44 5.38
C MET A 201 6.21 -10.60 4.46
N LEU A 202 6.37 -9.71 3.48
CA LEU A 202 7.52 -9.71 2.58
C LEU A 202 8.85 -9.41 3.30
N ALA A 203 8.84 -8.67 4.41
CA ALA A 203 10.05 -8.38 5.18
C ALA A 203 10.40 -9.48 6.19
N THR A 204 9.39 -10.04 6.87
CA THR A 204 9.56 -11.01 7.96
C THR A 204 9.66 -12.47 7.50
N HIS A 205 9.01 -12.79 6.38
CA HIS A 205 9.00 -14.12 5.77
C HIS A 205 9.33 -14.08 4.26
N PRO A 206 10.36 -13.32 3.82
CA PRO A 206 10.69 -13.15 2.40
C PRO A 206 10.95 -14.49 1.69
N GLU A 207 11.50 -15.47 2.39
CA GLU A 207 11.78 -16.81 1.86
C GLU A 207 10.52 -17.57 1.43
N ARG A 208 9.34 -17.13 1.87
CA ARG A 208 8.06 -17.74 1.55
C ARG A 208 7.41 -17.14 0.31
N PHE A 209 7.92 -16.06 -0.28
CA PHE A 209 7.24 -15.38 -1.38
C PHE A 209 8.12 -15.25 -2.61
N ALA A 210 7.58 -15.62 -3.78
CA ALA A 210 8.22 -15.37 -5.06
C ALA A 210 8.05 -13.91 -5.50
N ALA A 211 6.89 -13.32 -5.21
CA ALA A 211 6.60 -11.91 -5.45
C ALA A 211 5.46 -11.41 -4.56
N GLY A 212 5.32 -10.09 -4.46
CA GLY A 212 4.15 -9.46 -3.84
C GLY A 212 3.66 -8.23 -4.57
N ALA A 213 2.48 -7.75 -4.17
CA ALA A 213 1.90 -6.50 -4.65
C ALA A 213 1.35 -5.67 -3.49
N ILE A 214 1.58 -4.36 -3.52
CA ILE A 214 1.14 -3.43 -2.49
C ILE A 214 0.29 -2.35 -3.14
N ILE A 215 -1.00 -2.29 -2.78
CA ILE A 215 -1.94 -1.29 -3.29
C ILE A 215 -2.20 -0.26 -2.18
N ALA A 216 -1.84 1.00 -2.42
CA ALA A 216 -2.03 2.12 -1.50
C ALA A 216 -1.56 1.82 -0.05
N GLY A 217 -0.45 1.08 0.08
CA GLY A 217 0.12 0.63 1.35
C GLY A 217 1.30 1.49 1.83
N LEU A 218 2.07 0.96 2.78
CA LEU A 218 3.23 1.63 3.38
C LEU A 218 4.46 0.72 3.37
N PRO A 219 5.69 1.28 3.42
CA PRO A 219 6.91 0.47 3.55
C PRO A 219 6.94 -0.24 4.92
N TYR A 220 7.66 -1.35 5.00
CA TYR A 220 7.86 -2.04 6.28
C TYR A 220 8.66 -1.15 7.25
N GLY A 221 8.20 -1.07 8.50
CA GLY A 221 8.83 -0.23 9.53
C GLY A 221 8.52 1.27 9.39
N ALA A 222 7.48 1.65 8.63
CA ALA A 222 7.03 3.03 8.50
C ALA A 222 6.53 3.64 9.82
N ALA A 223 5.99 2.81 10.71
CA ALA A 223 5.46 3.22 12.00
C ALA A 223 5.63 2.11 13.04
N GLN A 224 5.70 2.52 14.31
CA GLN A 224 5.72 1.63 15.48
C GLN A 224 4.68 2.03 16.54
N SER A 225 3.77 2.94 16.18
CA SER A 225 2.66 3.38 17.03
C SER A 225 1.59 4.06 16.18
N ILE A 226 0.41 4.29 16.76
CA ILE A 226 -0.69 4.97 16.08
C ILE A 226 -0.33 6.41 15.62
N PRO A 227 0.30 7.29 16.44
CA PRO A 227 0.68 8.62 15.97
C PRO A 227 1.64 8.58 14.77
N GLU A 228 2.64 7.69 14.82
CA GLU A 228 3.55 7.49 13.69
C GLU A 228 2.83 6.93 12.46
N ALA A 229 1.81 6.09 12.65
CA ALA A 229 1.02 5.55 11.55
C ALA A 229 0.34 6.68 10.76
N PHE A 230 -0.31 7.61 11.45
CA PHE A 230 -0.93 8.78 10.82
C PHE A 230 0.10 9.70 10.15
N GLU A 231 1.26 9.92 10.80
CA GLU A 231 2.34 10.70 10.21
C GLU A 231 2.89 10.05 8.95
N ALA A 232 3.13 8.74 8.96
CA ALA A 232 3.58 7.97 7.80
C ALA A 232 2.57 8.02 6.66
N MET A 233 1.28 7.80 6.95
CA MET A 233 0.23 7.92 5.96
C MET A 233 0.18 9.30 5.29
N ALA A 234 0.38 10.38 6.07
CA ALA A 234 0.30 11.75 5.58
C ALA A 234 1.56 12.24 4.86
N THR A 235 2.75 11.78 5.27
CA THR A 235 4.04 12.38 4.85
C THR A 235 4.99 11.39 4.20
N GLY A 236 4.73 10.08 4.33
CA GLY A 236 5.63 9.00 3.97
C GLY A 236 6.79 8.78 4.95
N ARG A 237 7.04 9.71 5.90
CA ARG A 237 8.24 9.76 6.75
C ARG A 237 9.50 9.40 5.96
N PRO A 238 9.91 10.21 4.95
CA PRO A 238 10.94 9.80 4.01
C PRO A 238 12.26 9.43 4.68
N ARG A 239 12.86 8.32 4.25
CA ARG A 239 14.18 7.84 4.72
C ARG A 239 15.07 7.50 3.54
N PRO A 240 16.41 7.53 3.71
CA PRO A 240 17.32 7.01 2.69
C PRO A 240 17.01 5.55 2.36
N ALA A 241 17.14 5.17 1.08
CA ALA A 241 16.92 3.80 0.60
C ALA A 241 17.71 2.76 1.40
N ALA A 242 18.94 3.07 1.80
CA ALA A 242 19.76 2.19 2.63
C ALA A 242 19.13 1.93 4.02
N ALA A 243 18.59 2.96 4.68
CA ALA A 243 17.95 2.82 5.98
C ALA A 243 16.63 2.02 5.88
N TRP A 244 15.90 2.19 4.77
CA TRP A 244 14.73 1.38 4.51
C TRP A 244 15.07 -0.09 4.25
N ALA A 245 16.09 -0.36 3.45
CA ALA A 245 16.56 -1.71 3.16
C ALA A 245 17.10 -2.39 4.42
N GLU A 246 17.82 -1.66 5.27
CA GLU A 246 18.30 -2.14 6.56
C GLU A 246 17.16 -2.59 7.47
N ALA A 247 16.04 -1.85 7.52
CA ALA A 247 14.87 -2.26 8.29
C ALA A 247 14.33 -3.63 7.83
N VAL A 248 14.31 -3.89 6.52
CA VAL A 248 13.91 -5.19 5.96
C VAL A 248 14.94 -6.28 6.29
N ARG A 249 16.23 -6.00 6.15
CA ARG A 249 17.31 -6.97 6.46
C ARG A 249 17.36 -7.37 7.95
N HIS A 250 16.85 -6.51 8.85
CA HIS A 250 16.73 -6.82 10.27
C HIS A 250 15.47 -7.61 10.64
N ALA A 251 14.47 -7.66 9.76
CA ALA A 251 13.19 -8.32 10.04
C ALA A 251 13.28 -9.86 10.01
N SER A 252 14.29 -10.41 9.33
CA SER A 252 14.49 -11.85 9.16
C SER A 252 15.97 -12.22 8.93
N PRO A 253 16.36 -13.49 9.13
CA PRO A 253 17.72 -13.94 8.80
C PRO A 253 17.97 -14.08 7.28
N HIS A 254 16.97 -13.80 6.43
CA HIS A 254 17.09 -13.94 4.98
C HIS A 254 18.14 -13.00 4.40
N ARG A 255 18.87 -13.47 3.39
CA ARG A 255 19.93 -12.71 2.72
C ARG A 255 19.73 -12.59 1.20
N GLY A 256 18.61 -13.12 0.69
CA GLY A 256 18.26 -13.13 -0.71
C GLY A 256 18.20 -14.54 -1.31
N PRO A 257 17.70 -14.68 -2.55
CA PRO A 257 17.13 -13.60 -3.38
C PRO A 257 15.87 -13.01 -2.76
N TRP A 258 15.64 -11.71 -2.97
CA TRP A 258 14.46 -11.02 -2.45
C TRP A 258 13.26 -11.17 -3.40
N PRO A 259 12.01 -11.17 -2.90
CA PRO A 259 10.84 -11.24 -3.75
C PRO A 259 10.78 -10.10 -4.77
N ARG A 260 10.08 -10.33 -5.88
CA ARG A 260 9.71 -9.25 -6.82
C ARG A 260 8.55 -8.45 -6.25
N LEU A 261 8.41 -7.17 -6.61
CA LEU A 261 7.34 -6.32 -6.06
C LEU A 261 6.62 -5.47 -7.11
N SER A 262 5.30 -5.48 -7.01
CA SER A 262 4.41 -4.59 -7.76
C SER A 262 3.77 -3.55 -6.82
N ILE A 263 3.90 -2.27 -7.11
CA ILE A 263 3.42 -1.17 -6.26
C ILE A 263 2.34 -0.41 -7.02
N TRP A 264 1.18 -0.18 -6.39
CA TRP A 264 0.04 0.47 -7.03
C TRP A 264 -0.45 1.64 -6.18
N GLN A 265 -0.64 2.80 -6.81
CA GLN A 265 -1.02 4.00 -6.09
C GLN A 265 -1.84 4.96 -6.97
N GLY A 266 -2.94 5.46 -6.41
CA GLY A 266 -3.71 6.55 -7.01
C GLY A 266 -3.07 7.90 -6.69
N SER A 267 -2.96 8.80 -7.67
CA SER A 267 -2.29 10.09 -7.50
C SER A 267 -3.09 11.10 -6.66
N ALA A 268 -4.39 10.86 -6.47
CA ALA A 268 -5.29 11.69 -5.66
C ALA A 268 -5.62 11.06 -4.29
N ASP A 269 -4.88 10.02 -3.89
CA ASP A 269 -5.07 9.38 -2.59
C ASP A 269 -4.83 10.37 -1.43
N ALA A 270 -5.86 10.56 -0.61
CA ALA A 270 -5.84 11.44 0.56
C ALA A 270 -5.75 10.68 1.89
N THR A 271 -5.77 9.36 1.86
CA THR A 271 -5.66 8.49 3.03
C THR A 271 -4.21 8.05 3.23
N VAL A 272 -3.64 7.38 2.23
CA VAL A 272 -2.22 7.01 2.19
C VAL A 272 -1.60 7.79 1.05
N ARG A 273 -0.93 8.90 1.37
CA ARG A 273 -0.47 9.84 0.35
C ARG A 273 0.47 9.17 -0.63
N PRO A 274 0.45 9.55 -1.93
CA PRO A 274 1.23 8.90 -2.98
C PRO A 274 2.75 8.83 -2.73
N VAL A 275 3.28 9.73 -1.91
CA VAL A 275 4.68 9.70 -1.44
C VAL A 275 5.05 8.35 -0.81
N ASN A 276 4.11 7.63 -0.19
CA ASN A 276 4.35 6.31 0.38
C ASN A 276 4.72 5.26 -0.67
N ALA A 277 4.18 5.34 -1.89
CA ALA A 277 4.56 4.43 -2.97
C ALA A 277 6.03 4.64 -3.38
N GLU A 278 6.51 5.88 -3.38
CA GLU A 278 7.93 6.20 -3.60
C GLU A 278 8.81 5.72 -2.43
N GLN A 279 8.30 5.72 -1.19
CA GLN A 279 9.04 5.15 -0.05
C GLN A 279 9.11 3.62 -0.08
N ILE A 280 8.04 2.94 -0.51
CA ILE A 280 8.07 1.49 -0.79
C ILE A 280 9.09 1.23 -1.90
N LEU A 281 9.03 1.97 -3.01
CA LEU A 281 9.99 1.83 -4.10
C LEU A 281 11.43 2.04 -3.61
N ALA A 282 11.71 3.09 -2.83
CA ALA A 282 13.02 3.35 -2.27
C ALA A 282 13.51 2.21 -1.35
N GLN A 283 12.63 1.65 -0.52
CA GLN A 283 12.94 0.49 0.32
C GLN A 283 13.40 -0.70 -0.51
N TRP A 284 12.67 -1.02 -1.58
CA TRP A 284 12.94 -2.19 -2.38
C TRP A 284 14.09 -1.99 -3.38
N LEU A 285 14.29 -0.79 -3.91
CA LEU A 285 15.50 -0.42 -4.66
C LEU A 285 16.76 -0.56 -3.78
N GLY A 286 16.71 -0.07 -2.54
CA GLY A 286 17.83 -0.24 -1.59
C GLY A 286 18.08 -1.71 -1.21
N LEU A 287 17.05 -2.55 -1.27
CA LEU A 287 17.13 -3.97 -0.94
C LEU A 287 17.77 -4.79 -2.06
N HIS A 288 17.27 -4.61 -3.30
CA HIS A 288 17.77 -5.25 -4.52
C HIS A 288 19.14 -4.70 -4.98
N GLY A 289 19.45 -3.44 -4.63
CA GLY A 289 20.76 -2.84 -4.84
C GLY A 289 21.15 -2.73 -6.34
N PRO A 290 22.44 -2.82 -6.69
CA PRO A 290 22.92 -2.58 -8.06
C PRO A 290 22.52 -3.68 -9.06
N ALA A 291 21.93 -4.77 -8.59
CA ALA A 291 21.45 -5.86 -9.46
C ALA A 291 20.24 -5.44 -10.31
N ILE A 292 19.58 -4.33 -9.95
CA ILE A 292 18.43 -3.84 -10.68
C ILE A 292 18.85 -2.79 -11.73
N ALA A 293 18.45 -3.02 -12.98
CA ALA A 293 18.74 -2.17 -14.13
C ALA A 293 17.95 -0.85 -14.10
N ALA A 294 18.38 0.09 -14.94
CA ALA A 294 17.77 1.41 -15.08
C ALA A 294 16.26 1.35 -15.34
N GLU A 295 15.59 2.39 -14.87
CA GLU A 295 14.14 2.58 -14.97
C GLU A 295 13.70 2.68 -16.44
N ALA A 296 12.64 1.96 -16.79
CA ALA A 296 11.87 2.19 -18.01
C ALA A 296 10.46 2.68 -17.65
N GLU A 297 10.01 3.75 -18.29
CA GLU A 297 8.66 4.28 -18.12
C GLU A 297 7.79 3.91 -19.34
N SER A 298 6.53 3.55 -19.10
CA SER A 298 5.53 3.36 -20.13
C SER A 298 4.15 3.84 -19.65
N ALA A 299 3.23 4.00 -20.60
CA ALA A 299 1.84 4.33 -20.34
C ALA A 299 0.95 3.18 -20.89
N PRO A 300 0.59 2.18 -20.06
CA PRO A 300 -0.22 1.04 -20.52
C PRO A 300 -1.63 1.44 -20.99
N GLY A 301 -2.11 2.61 -20.57
CA GLY A 301 -3.38 3.18 -20.97
C GLY A 301 -3.54 4.63 -20.50
N PRO A 302 -4.66 5.28 -20.85
CA PRO A 302 -4.94 6.65 -20.41
C PRO A 302 -4.90 6.78 -18.87
N GLY A 303 -4.20 7.79 -18.36
CA GLY A 303 -4.09 8.03 -16.92
C GLY A 303 -3.34 6.95 -16.14
N HIS A 304 -2.70 5.98 -16.81
CA HIS A 304 -1.91 4.92 -16.17
C HIS A 304 -0.45 5.07 -16.56
N ARG A 305 0.40 5.42 -15.58
CA ARG A 305 1.85 5.45 -15.71
C ARG A 305 2.46 4.22 -15.03
N LEU A 306 3.39 3.56 -15.72
CA LEU A 306 4.11 2.40 -15.24
C LEU A 306 5.62 2.66 -15.29
N ARG A 307 6.29 2.50 -14.15
CA ARG A 307 7.76 2.53 -14.04
C ARG A 307 8.27 1.12 -13.73
N LEU A 308 9.28 0.66 -14.43
CA LEU A 308 9.78 -0.72 -14.38
C LEU A 308 11.29 -0.76 -14.12
N TRP A 309 11.71 -1.67 -13.25
CA TRP A 309 13.11 -1.99 -13.03
C TRP A 309 13.32 -3.50 -13.20
N ARG A 310 14.31 -3.86 -14.01
CA ARG A 310 14.55 -5.25 -14.43
C ARG A 310 15.79 -5.82 -13.76
N GLY A 311 15.79 -7.11 -13.48
CA GLY A 311 16.98 -7.82 -13.04
C GLY A 311 17.96 -8.07 -14.19
N PRO A 312 19.13 -8.68 -13.90
CA PRO A 312 20.13 -8.99 -14.92
C PRO A 312 19.63 -9.99 -15.98
N ASP A 313 18.60 -10.77 -15.65
CA ASP A 313 17.91 -11.71 -16.55
C ASP A 313 16.81 -11.06 -17.39
N GLY A 314 16.66 -9.73 -17.32
CA GLY A 314 15.65 -8.96 -18.04
C GLY A 314 14.22 -9.07 -17.47
N ARG A 315 13.99 -9.87 -16.43
CA ARG A 315 12.67 -9.99 -15.79
C ARG A 315 12.37 -8.74 -14.95
N PRO A 316 11.13 -8.21 -14.95
CA PRO A 316 10.74 -7.14 -14.03
C PRO A 316 10.91 -7.60 -12.58
N LEU A 317 11.77 -6.93 -11.81
CA LEU A 317 11.92 -7.14 -10.38
C LEU A 317 11.03 -6.20 -9.57
N LEU A 318 10.92 -4.95 -10.01
CA LEU A 318 10.05 -3.95 -9.41
C LEU A 318 9.20 -3.28 -10.48
N GLU A 319 7.94 -3.02 -10.16
CA GLU A 319 7.05 -2.19 -10.96
C GLU A 319 6.28 -1.20 -10.06
N LEU A 320 6.09 0.02 -10.55
CA LEU A 320 5.30 1.05 -9.90
C LEU A 320 4.23 1.58 -10.87
N HIS A 321 2.98 1.31 -10.53
CA HIS A 321 1.77 1.72 -11.21
C HIS A 321 1.20 2.95 -10.52
N LEU A 322 1.18 4.08 -11.24
CA LEU A 322 0.57 5.33 -10.81
C LEU A 322 -0.67 5.61 -11.65
N ILE A 323 -1.81 5.80 -10.98
CA ILE A 323 -3.10 6.00 -11.63
C ILE A 323 -3.58 7.41 -11.35
N GLU A 324 -3.62 8.21 -12.41
CA GLU A 324 -3.95 9.63 -12.36
C GLU A 324 -5.39 9.85 -11.90
N GLY A 325 -5.58 10.78 -10.95
CA GLY A 325 -6.88 11.17 -10.43
C GLY A 325 -7.55 10.13 -9.51
N MET A 326 -7.00 8.92 -9.41
CA MET A 326 -7.55 7.88 -8.54
C MET A 326 -7.27 8.17 -7.06
N GLY A 327 -8.30 8.00 -6.22
CA GLY A 327 -8.21 8.08 -4.77
C GLY A 327 -7.69 6.81 -4.10
N HIS A 328 -8.03 6.62 -2.83
CA HIS A 328 -7.61 5.46 -2.03
C HIS A 328 -8.45 4.22 -2.41
N GLY A 329 -7.84 3.19 -2.99
CA GLY A 329 -8.55 1.95 -3.33
C GLY A 329 -7.83 1.05 -4.34
N VAL A 330 -8.49 -0.06 -4.66
CA VAL A 330 -8.08 -1.01 -5.71
C VAL A 330 -8.65 -0.52 -7.04
N PRO A 331 -7.82 -0.28 -8.06
CA PRO A 331 -8.31 -0.02 -9.41
C PRO A 331 -8.87 -1.31 -9.99
N ILE A 332 -10.11 -1.24 -10.48
CA ILE A 332 -10.81 -2.34 -11.14
C ILE A 332 -11.37 -1.89 -12.50
N ALA A 333 -11.84 -2.86 -13.28
CA ALA A 333 -12.50 -2.64 -14.56
C ALA A 333 -13.68 -3.61 -14.74
N PRO A 334 -14.78 -3.48 -13.97
CA PRO A 334 -15.92 -4.40 -13.98
C PRO A 334 -16.84 -4.30 -15.23
N GLY A 335 -16.40 -3.67 -16.32
CA GLY A 335 -17.24 -3.29 -17.47
C GLY A 335 -17.71 -4.42 -18.39
N THR A 336 -18.88 -4.21 -19.03
CA THR A 336 -19.71 -5.16 -19.81
C THR A 336 -19.31 -5.39 -21.27
N ALA A 337 -18.35 -4.65 -21.80
CA ALA A 337 -17.78 -4.95 -23.11
C ALA A 337 -16.85 -6.15 -22.94
N ALA A 338 -17.07 -7.23 -23.72
CA ALA A 338 -16.14 -8.35 -23.75
C ALA A 338 -14.72 -7.78 -23.88
N PRO A 339 -13.84 -7.97 -22.88
CA PRO A 339 -12.51 -7.41 -22.97
C PRO A 339 -11.85 -7.97 -24.22
N ALA A 340 -10.88 -7.25 -24.78
CA ALA A 340 -10.13 -7.74 -25.94
C ALA A 340 -9.47 -9.13 -25.69
N SER A 341 -9.37 -9.54 -24.42
CA SER A 341 -8.94 -10.86 -23.97
C SER A 341 -9.99 -11.98 -24.09
N GLY A 342 -11.28 -11.66 -24.28
CA GLY A 342 -12.38 -12.63 -24.34
C GLY A 342 -12.81 -13.23 -23.00
N GLU A 343 -12.17 -12.84 -21.90
CA GLU A 343 -12.50 -13.34 -20.55
C GLU A 343 -13.59 -12.50 -19.87
N PRO A 344 -14.43 -13.07 -18.99
CA PRO A 344 -15.42 -12.26 -18.27
C PRO A 344 -14.75 -11.19 -17.40
N PRO A 345 -15.42 -10.05 -17.12
CA PRO A 345 -14.91 -9.04 -16.20
C PRO A 345 -14.59 -9.63 -14.81
N LEU A 346 -13.74 -8.94 -14.06
CA LEU A 346 -13.35 -9.33 -12.70
C LEU A 346 -13.86 -8.30 -11.70
N GLY A 347 -14.40 -8.81 -10.60
CA GLY A 347 -14.76 -8.00 -9.44
C GLY A 347 -15.98 -7.09 -9.68
N GLU A 348 -16.27 -6.28 -8.67
CA GLU A 348 -17.43 -5.39 -8.62
C GLU A 348 -17.04 -4.06 -7.99
N ALA A 349 -17.57 -2.95 -8.53
CA ALA A 349 -17.36 -1.63 -7.95
C ALA A 349 -18.02 -1.51 -6.58
N GLY A 350 -17.36 -0.77 -5.68
CA GLY A 350 -17.81 -0.62 -4.30
C GLY A 350 -16.84 0.20 -3.45
N PRO A 351 -17.05 0.24 -2.13
CA PRO A 351 -16.12 0.94 -1.23
C PRO A 351 -14.68 0.47 -1.42
N TYR A 352 -13.81 1.39 -1.81
CA TYR A 352 -12.40 1.17 -2.13
C TYR A 352 -12.13 0.21 -3.30
N MET A 353 -13.14 -0.10 -4.12
CA MET A 353 -13.05 -0.87 -5.35
C MET A 353 -13.45 0.05 -6.50
N LEU A 354 -12.45 0.72 -7.06
CA LEU A 354 -12.61 1.92 -7.89
C LEU A 354 -12.63 1.52 -9.37
N ASP A 355 -13.78 1.67 -10.01
CA ASP A 355 -13.88 1.50 -11.47
C ASP A 355 -13.19 2.66 -12.17
N VAL A 356 -11.96 2.40 -12.61
CA VAL A 356 -11.11 3.34 -13.35
C VAL A 356 -10.65 2.73 -14.68
N GLY A 357 -11.28 1.62 -15.11
CA GLY A 357 -10.93 0.93 -16.34
C GLY A 357 -9.58 0.20 -16.31
N ILE A 358 -9.00 -0.05 -15.13
CA ILE A 358 -7.71 -0.74 -14.97
C ILE A 358 -7.91 -1.97 -14.08
N ALA A 359 -7.76 -3.17 -14.63
CA ALA A 359 -7.91 -4.42 -13.89
C ALA A 359 -6.62 -4.80 -13.12
N SER A 360 -6.36 -4.18 -11.97
CA SER A 360 -5.13 -4.48 -11.20
C SER A 360 -4.98 -5.94 -10.81
N THR A 361 -6.06 -6.63 -10.41
CA THR A 361 -6.01 -8.05 -10.05
C THR A 361 -5.42 -8.91 -11.17
N ALA A 362 -5.85 -8.70 -12.41
CA ALA A 362 -5.31 -9.41 -13.58
C ALA A 362 -3.85 -9.01 -13.86
N ALA A 363 -3.52 -7.72 -13.78
CA ALA A 363 -2.17 -7.23 -14.00
C ALA A 363 -1.18 -7.78 -12.95
N ILE A 364 -1.56 -7.78 -11.67
CA ILE A 364 -0.77 -8.33 -10.56
C ILE A 364 -0.59 -9.84 -10.73
N ALA A 365 -1.64 -10.57 -11.09
CA ALA A 365 -1.54 -12.00 -11.38
C ALA A 365 -0.61 -12.27 -12.59
N GLY A 366 -0.60 -11.38 -13.58
CA GLY A 366 0.32 -11.42 -14.72
C GLY A 366 1.76 -11.20 -14.29
N PHE A 367 2.00 -10.20 -13.42
CA PHE A 367 3.30 -9.96 -12.81
C PHE A 367 3.78 -11.19 -12.01
N PHE A 368 2.88 -11.88 -11.31
CA PHE A 368 3.17 -13.13 -10.59
C PHE A 368 3.40 -14.34 -11.52
N GLY A 369 3.04 -14.25 -12.80
CA GLY A 369 3.12 -15.37 -13.75
C GLY A 369 2.02 -16.42 -13.53
N LEU A 370 0.86 -15.99 -13.03
CA LEU A 370 -0.32 -16.84 -12.79
C LEU A 370 -1.28 -16.85 -13.99
N VAL A 371 -1.34 -15.74 -14.71
CA VAL A 371 -2.06 -15.64 -15.98
C VAL A 371 -1.05 -15.56 -17.11
N GLY A 372 -1.35 -16.19 -18.24
CA GLY A 372 -0.50 -16.11 -19.43
C GLY A 372 -0.27 -14.63 -19.76
N ALA A 373 0.95 -14.27 -20.17
CA ALA A 373 1.22 -12.92 -20.62
C ALA A 373 0.23 -12.59 -21.73
N THR A 374 -0.66 -11.63 -21.52
CA THR A 374 -1.34 -10.98 -22.64
C THR A 374 -0.22 -10.52 -23.56
N PRO A 375 -0.15 -10.97 -24.83
CA PRO A 375 0.74 -10.32 -25.76
C PRO A 375 0.36 -8.84 -25.71
N ALA A 376 1.29 -7.97 -25.33
CA ALA A 376 1.18 -6.56 -25.71
C ALA A 376 0.85 -6.61 -27.20
N ALA A 377 -0.30 -6.04 -27.59
CA ALA A 377 -0.88 -6.17 -28.92
C ALA A 377 0.25 -6.22 -29.96
N GLY A 378 0.49 -7.42 -30.47
CA GLY A 378 1.54 -7.66 -31.44
C GLY A 378 1.15 -6.96 -32.72
N GLY A 379 1.62 -5.73 -32.88
CA GLY A 379 1.79 -5.15 -34.20
C GLY A 379 2.75 -6.07 -34.94
N ALA A 380 2.20 -6.99 -35.73
CA ALA A 380 2.96 -7.72 -36.71
C ALA A 380 3.74 -6.68 -37.52
N ALA A 381 5.06 -6.78 -37.50
CA ALA A 381 5.93 -6.05 -38.40
C ALA A 381 5.59 -6.51 -39.83
N GLY A 382 4.70 -5.75 -40.48
CA GLY A 382 4.51 -5.85 -41.93
C GLY A 382 5.81 -5.47 -42.63
N PRO A 383 6.08 -6.03 -43.82
CA PRO A 383 7.31 -5.78 -44.54
C PRO A 383 7.45 -4.29 -44.84
N ALA A 384 8.67 -3.76 -44.66
CA ALA A 384 8.99 -2.36 -44.89
C ALA A 384 8.57 -1.94 -46.31
N PRO A 385 7.82 -0.83 -46.48
CA PRO A 385 7.49 -0.35 -47.80
C PRO A 385 8.75 0.21 -48.48
N GLY A 386 8.98 -0.22 -49.72
CA GLY A 386 10.03 0.31 -50.59
C GLY A 386 9.81 1.78 -50.94
N PRO A 387 10.83 2.47 -51.49
CA PRO A 387 10.77 3.90 -51.73
C PRO A 387 9.78 4.24 -52.84
N ALA A 388 8.78 5.06 -52.53
CA ALA A 388 7.85 5.60 -53.52
C ALA A 388 8.38 6.92 -54.11
N ALA A 389 8.39 7.00 -55.45
CA ALA A 389 8.71 8.19 -56.23
C ALA A 389 7.56 9.22 -56.23
N PRO A 390 7.80 10.49 -56.62
CA PRO A 390 6.96 11.62 -56.24
C PRO A 390 5.86 11.95 -57.27
N GLY A 391 4.68 12.36 -56.78
CA GLY A 391 3.62 13.03 -57.56
C GLY A 391 2.57 13.61 -56.61
N LEU A 392 2.60 14.91 -56.34
CA LEU A 392 1.87 16.00 -57.01
C LEU A 392 0.42 16.17 -56.50
N LEU A 393 0.25 17.00 -55.45
CA LEU A 393 -0.74 18.10 -55.40
C LEU A 393 -0.81 18.73 -54.01
N GLY A 394 -0.68 20.07 -53.97
CA GLY A 394 -1.49 20.89 -53.08
C GLY A 394 -0.89 21.28 -51.73
N ARG A 395 -0.04 22.31 -51.73
CA ARG A 395 0.30 23.13 -50.55
C ARG A 395 -0.96 23.79 -49.97
N LEU A 396 -1.14 23.72 -48.65
CA LEU A 396 -1.92 24.71 -47.90
C LEU A 396 -1.03 25.33 -46.81
N ASP A 397 -0.91 26.66 -46.90
CA ASP A 397 -0.11 27.56 -46.06
C ASP A 397 -0.85 27.85 -44.73
N PRO A 398 -0.22 27.69 -43.54
CA PRO A 398 -0.89 27.79 -42.23
C PRO A 398 -1.22 29.22 -41.76
N ARG A 399 -1.12 30.25 -42.61
CA ARG A 399 -1.30 31.66 -42.22
C ARG A 399 -2.69 32.17 -41.81
N PRO A 400 -3.85 31.46 -41.91
CA PRO A 400 -5.12 32.03 -41.45
C PRO A 400 -5.52 31.70 -40.00
N LEU A 401 -4.90 30.71 -39.34
CA LEU A 401 -5.36 30.25 -38.01
C LEU A 401 -4.82 31.07 -36.84
N LEU A 402 -3.70 31.76 -37.02
CA LEU A 402 -3.09 32.62 -35.99
C LEU A 402 -3.84 33.96 -35.81
N HIS A 403 -4.63 34.38 -36.80
CA HIS A 403 -5.35 35.66 -36.76
C HIS A 403 -6.75 35.58 -36.11
N ARG A 404 -7.29 34.36 -35.90
CA ARG A 404 -8.56 34.13 -35.18
C ARG A 404 -8.37 33.88 -33.68
N LEU A 405 -7.19 33.45 -33.24
CA LEU A 405 -6.88 33.25 -31.81
C LEU A 405 -6.53 34.54 -31.06
N LEU A 406 -6.10 35.61 -31.75
CA LEU A 406 -5.68 36.87 -31.12
C LEU A 406 -6.79 37.93 -30.97
N ARG A 407 -8.01 37.70 -31.48
CA ARG A 407 -9.18 38.57 -31.24
C ARG A 407 -10.13 38.08 -30.14
N ALA A 408 -10.03 36.82 -29.72
CA ALA A 408 -10.91 36.25 -28.70
C ALA A 408 -10.44 36.49 -27.25
N THR A 409 -9.21 36.99 -27.06
CA THR A 409 -8.56 37.16 -25.75
C THR A 409 -8.30 38.62 -25.35
N GLY A 410 -8.82 39.60 -26.10
CA GLY A 410 -8.86 41.01 -25.69
C GLY A 410 -7.50 41.68 -25.48
N LEU A 411 -6.44 41.25 -26.17
CA LEU A 411 -5.05 41.67 -25.91
C LEU A 411 -4.41 42.55 -26.99
N LEU A 412 -5.22 43.32 -27.74
CA LEU A 412 -4.73 44.43 -28.56
C LEU A 412 -5.70 45.61 -28.46
N ASP A 413 -5.24 46.69 -27.82
CA ASP A 413 -5.93 47.98 -27.71
C ASP A 413 -5.97 48.72 -29.07
N ARG A 414 -7.09 49.45 -29.24
CA ARG A 414 -7.51 50.39 -30.30
C ARG A 414 -8.31 49.82 -31.47
#